data_AF-A0A242C574-F1
#
_entry.id   AF-A0A242C574-F1
#
_cell.length_a   1.000
_cell.length_b   1.000
_cell.length_c   1.000
_cell.angle_alpha   90.00
_cell.angle_beta   90.00
_cell.angle_gamma   90.00
#
_symmetry.space_group_name_H-M   'P 1'
#
loop_
_entity.id
_entity.type
_entity.pdbx_description
1 polymer ?
#
loop_
_entity_poly.entity_id
_entity_poly.type
_entity_poly.pdbx_seq_one_letter_code
_entity_poly.pdbx_strand_id
1 'polypeptide(L)' 'MHNEKKIIILQEANFYWCVGRINQAKDLFEKGYRPSEVAGIMNEKVIDIGFVYLYLMDTNQLKRESYDLR' A
#
# COMPACT_ATOMS: atom_id res chain seq x y z
N MET A 1 -26.92 19.81 6.40
CA MET A 1 -25.77 19.34 7.18
C MET A 1 -25.89 17.83 7.38
N HIS A 2 -25.05 17.04 6.72
CA HIS A 2 -24.83 15.65 7.09
C HIS A 2 -23.34 15.54 7.39
N ASN A 3 -23.00 15.70 8.66
CA ASN A 3 -21.67 15.40 9.15
C ASN A 3 -21.64 13.88 9.31
N GLU A 4 -21.41 13.17 8.21
CA GLU A 4 -21.14 11.73 8.26
C GLU A 4 -19.99 11.55 9.23
N LYS A 5 -20.29 10.95 10.39
CA LYS A 5 -19.30 10.65 11.43
C LYS A 5 -18.23 9.81 10.75
N LYS A 6 -17.09 10.43 10.43
CA LYS A 6 -15.94 9.73 9.87
C LYS A 6 -15.53 8.68 10.89
N ILE A 7 -15.77 7.42 10.56
CA ILE A 7 -15.33 6.28 11.37
C ILE A 7 -13.83 6.12 11.11
N ILE A 8 -13.03 6.26 12.16
CA ILE A 8 -11.59 5.98 12.10
C ILE A 8 -11.45 4.46 12.30
N ILE A 9 -11.23 3.72 11.22
CA ILE A 9 -11.13 2.24 11.23
C ILE A 9 -9.75 1.77 11.75
N LEU A 10 -8.79 2.69 11.96
CA LEU A 10 -7.37 2.37 12.24
C LEU A 10 -6.84 2.93 13.56
N GLN A 11 -7.70 3.26 14.52
CA GLN A 11 -7.28 3.92 15.77
C GLN A 11 -6.37 3.04 16.65
N GLU A 12 -6.33 1.72 16.42
CA GLU A 12 -5.49 0.76 17.16
C GLU A 12 -4.58 -0.11 16.27
N ALA A 13 -4.49 0.17 14.97
CA ALA A 13 -3.56 -0.55 14.13
C ALA A 13 -2.14 -0.08 14.48
N ASN A 14 -1.40 -0.88 15.26
CA ASN A 14 0.05 -0.77 15.45
C ASN A 14 0.76 -1.04 14.11
N PHE A 15 0.52 -0.19 13.12
CA PHE A 15 0.95 -0.34 11.75
C PHE A 15 2.36 0.23 11.59
N TYR A 16 3.30 -0.34 12.34
CA TYR A 16 4.71 0.01 12.29
C TYR A 16 5.44 -0.96 11.36
N TRP A 17 5.80 -0.47 10.17
CA TRP A 17 6.59 -1.21 9.20
C TRP A 17 8.02 -0.68 9.18
N CYS A 18 9.00 -1.59 9.13
CA CYS A 18 10.38 -1.16 8.92
C CYS A 18 10.61 -0.75 7.47
N VAL A 19 11.50 0.23 7.26
CA VAL A 19 11.80 0.80 5.93
C VAL A 19 12.19 -0.28 4.91
N GLY A 20 12.95 -1.30 5.33
CA GLY A 20 13.34 -2.40 4.45
C GLY A 20 12.15 -3.20 3.91
N ARG A 21 11.12 -3.43 4.73
CA ARG A 21 9.90 -4.14 4.30
C ARG A 21 9.04 -3.28 3.38
N ILE A 22 8.96 -1.97 3.63
CA ILE A 22 8.28 -1.02 2.74
C ILE A 22 8.96 -1.00 1.37
N ASN A 23 10.29 -0.95 1.32
CA ASN A 23 11.04 -0.99 0.06
C ASN A 23 10.84 -2.32 -0.68
N GLN A 24 10.84 -3.44 0.03
CA GLN A 24 10.54 -4.74 -0.57
C GLN A 24 9.14 -4.78 -1.22
N ALA A 25 8.12 -4.26 -0.52
CA ALA A 25 6.76 -4.19 -1.06
C ALA A 25 6.70 -3.25 -2.29
N LYS A 26 7.35 -2.08 -2.20
CA LYS A 26 7.47 -1.12 -3.30
C LYS A 26 8.07 -1.76 -4.55
N ASP A 27 9.18 -2.50 -4.43
CA ASP A 27 9.83 -3.16 -5.56
C ASP A 27 8.91 -4.18 -6.25
N LEU A 28 8.03 -4.83 -5.49
CA LEU A 28 7.03 -5.76 -6.05
C LEU A 28 5.89 -4.99 -6.72
N PHE A 29 5.41 -3.90 -6.12
CA PHE A 29 4.39 -3.06 -6.76
C PHE A 29 4.88 -2.42 -8.07
N GLU A 30 6.13 -1.96 -8.12
CA GLU A 30 6.76 -1.44 -9.35
C GLU A 30 6.91 -2.52 -10.44
N LYS A 31 6.90 -3.81 -10.07
CA LYS A 31 6.86 -4.94 -11.02
C LYS A 31 5.44 -5.33 -11.45
N GLY A 32 4.42 -4.63 -10.96
CA GLY A 32 3.02 -4.86 -11.32
C GLY A 32 2.27 -5.89 -10.47
N TYR A 33 2.87 -6.40 -9.39
CA TYR A 33 2.18 -7.34 -8.50
C TYR A 33 1.05 -6.65 -7.74
N ARG A 34 -0.09 -7.34 -7.60
CA ARG A 34 -1.25 -6.88 -6.84
C ARG A 34 -1.04 -7.09 -5.33
N PRO A 35 -1.73 -6.33 -4.46
CA PRO A 35 -1.60 -6.48 -3.00
C PRO A 35 -1.74 -7.92 -2.47
N SER A 36 -2.63 -8.73 -3.04
CA SER A 36 -2.78 -10.14 -2.64
C SER A 36 -1.57 -11.01 -2.99
N GLU A 37 -0.90 -10.72 -4.12
CA GLU A 37 0.30 -11.45 -4.57
C GLU A 37 1.50 -11.04 -3.73
N VAL A 38 1.64 -9.74 -3.45
CA VAL A 38 2.69 -9.21 -2.57
C VAL A 38 2.56 -9.79 -1.15
N ALA A 39 1.33 -9.88 -0.62
CA ALA A 39 1.06 -10.53 0.66
C ALA A 39 1.49 -12.00 0.68
N GLY A 40 1.21 -12.76 -0.39
CA GLY A 40 1.70 -14.13 -0.53
C GLY A 40 3.23 -14.21 -0.55
N ILE A 41 3.89 -13.37 -1.35
CA ILE A 41 5.36 -13.35 -1.49
C ILE A 41 6.05 -12.95 -0.18
N MET A 42 5.50 -11.97 0.54
CA MET A 42 6.10 -11.44 1.77
C MET A 42 5.68 -12.21 3.03
N ASN A 43 4.81 -13.21 2.88
CA ASN A 43 4.17 -13.96 3.96
C ASN A 43 3.48 -13.04 4.99
N GLU A 44 2.62 -12.16 4.49
CA GLU A 44 1.94 -11.11 5.26
C GLU A 44 0.44 -11.13 5.01
N LYS A 45 -0.33 -10.44 5.87
CA LYS A 45 -1.77 -10.30 5.64
C LYS A 45 -2.02 -9.34 4.48
N VAL A 46 -3.01 -9.68 3.65
CA VAL A 46 -3.43 -8.84 2.51
C VAL A 46 -3.82 -7.43 2.96
N ILE A 47 -4.49 -7.30 4.11
CA ILE A 47 -4.90 -5.99 4.63
C ILE A 47 -3.70 -5.12 5.01
N ASP A 48 -2.66 -5.71 5.58
CA ASP A 48 -1.47 -4.97 6.00
C ASP A 48 -0.69 -4.48 4.77
N ILE A 49 -0.51 -5.35 3.77
CA ILE A 49 0.05 -4.97 2.48
C ILE A 49 -0.80 -3.92 1.75
N GLY A 50 -2.13 -4.00 1.88
CA GLY A 50 -3.06 -2.99 1.36
C GLY A 50 -2.80 -1.60 1.93
N PHE A 51 -2.53 -1.49 3.23
CA PHE A 51 -2.14 -0.20 3.84
C PHE A 51 -0.78 0.29 3.37
N VAL A 52 0.21 -0.60 3.20
CA VAL A 52 1.51 -0.22 2.60
C VAL A 52 1.30 0.33 1.19
N TYR A 53 0.46 -0.33 0.38
CA TYR A 53 0.15 0.11 -0.97
C TYR A 53 -0.50 1.50 -1.00
N LEU A 54 -1.50 1.73 -0.16
CA LEU A 54 -2.16 3.03 -0.02
C LEU A 54 -1.17 4.13 0.40
N TYR A 55 -0.30 3.85 1.37
CA TYR A 55 0.75 4.78 1.80
C TYR A 55 1.71 5.15 0.67
N LEU A 56 2.19 4.15 -0.10
CA LEU A 56 3.09 4.38 -1.23
C LEU A 56 2.42 5.16 -2.36
N MET A 57 1.12 4.97 -2.59
CA MET A 57 0.35 5.77 -3.55
C MET A 57 0.15 7.20 -3.08
N ASP A 58 -0.27 7.40 -1.84
CA ASP A 58 -0.55 8.73 -1.26
C ASP A 58 0.72 9.60 -1.23
N THR A 59 1.87 8.98 -0.97
CA THR A 59 3.18 9.65 -0.96
C THR A 59 3.85 9.71 -2.35
N ASN A 60 3.17 9.30 -3.42
CA ASN A 60 3.71 9.24 -4.80
C ASN A 60 5.05 8.49 -4.91
N GLN A 61 5.22 7.44 -4.11
CA GLN A 61 6.45 6.63 -4.09
C GLN A 61 6.44 5.50 -5.10
N LEU A 62 5.31 5.21 -5.75
CA LEU A 62 5.23 4.25 -6.84
C LEU A 62 5.48 4.97 -8.17
N LYS A 63 6.41 4.46 -8.97
CA LYS A 63 6.53 4.87 -10.37
C LYS A 63 5.27 4.44 -11.11
N ARG A 64 4.43 5.40 -11.51
CA ARG A 64 3.48 5.15 -12.59
C ARG A 64 4.31 5.01 -13.85
N GLU A 65 4.25 3.87 -14.51
CA GLU A 65 4.59 3.86 -15.93
C GLU A 65 3.71 4.91 -16.59
N SER A 66 4.33 6.02 -17.00
CA SER A 66 3.73 6.92 -17.96
C SER A 66 3.52 6.10 -19.22
N TYR A 67 2.29 5.64 -19.45
CA TYR A 67 1.88 5.25 -20.79
C TYR A 67 2.08 6.49 -21.68
N ASP A 68 3.19 6.52 -22.41
CA ASP A 68 3.42 7.45 -23.50
C ASP A 68 2.38 7.07 -24.57
N LEU A 69 1.24 7.76 -24.57
CA LEU A 69 0.23 7.67 -25.61
C LEU A 69 0.84 8.28 -26.88
N ARG A 70 1.60 7.47 -27.62
CA ARG A 70 2.00 7.74 -29.01
C ARG A 70 1.11 6.97 -29.98
#